data_AF-C4TAF7-F1
#
_entry.id   AF-C4TAF7-F1
#
_cell.length_a   1.000
_cell.length_b   1.000
_cell.length_c   1.000
_cell.angle_alpha   90.00
_cell.angle_beta   90.00
_cell.angle_gamma   90.00
#
_symmetry.space_group_name_H-M   'P 1'
#
loop_
_entity.id
_entity.type
_entity.pdbx_description
1 polymer ?
#
loop_
_entity_poly.entity_id
_entity_poly.type
_entity_poly.pdbx_seq_one_letter_code
_entity_poly.pdbx_strand_id
1 'polypeptide(L)'
;HTQAAAGVAGMMKMILAMRQGTLPKSLHISRPTSVVDWSSGAVRLVTESTPWPETGRPRRAGVSSFGISGTNGHLILEEAPAPEPAEDEPADPFTEPAADDSADTVRSWMVSGKSRAAVGEQAARLAASVRASDASVLDVAHALVSSRVAMDRRAVVVGRDGEELLAGLDALAAGEPSPRLVEGSVGDGSGKVAFVFPGQGSQWVGMAVELLGSSPVFAGRVAECAAALEPFTEWSLLDVLNGVEGAASLERVDVVQPVLWAVMVSLAEVWRAQGVEPGAVIG
;
A
#
# COMPACT_ATOMS: atom_id res chain seq x y z
N HIS A 1 33.45 -17.50 10.41
CA HIS A 1 33.10 -16.94 11.75
C HIS A 1 33.13 -15.41 11.63
N THR A 2 32.00 -14.73 11.81
CA THR A 2 31.84 -13.28 11.58
C THR A 2 32.17 -12.42 12.82
N GLN A 3 33.02 -12.94 13.71
CA GLN A 3 33.49 -12.26 14.93
C GLN A 3 32.34 -11.65 15.74
N ALA A 4 32.32 -10.34 15.93
CA ALA A 4 31.29 -9.63 16.70
C ALA A 4 29.86 -9.90 16.21
N ALA A 5 29.67 -10.20 14.91
CA ALA A 5 28.37 -10.51 14.32
C ALA A 5 28.00 -12.01 14.38
N ALA A 6 28.81 -12.86 15.03
CA ALA A 6 28.58 -14.30 15.02
C ALA A 6 27.29 -14.72 15.72
N GLY A 7 26.97 -14.09 16.87
CA GLY A 7 25.74 -14.37 17.61
C GLY A 7 24.48 -14.03 16.78
N VAL A 8 24.43 -12.82 16.21
CA VAL A 8 23.30 -12.38 15.37
C VAL A 8 23.19 -13.20 14.08
N ALA A 9 24.31 -13.61 13.47
CA ALA A 9 24.26 -14.51 12.31
C ALA A 9 23.63 -15.88 12.67
N GLY A 10 23.94 -16.42 13.86
CA GLY A 10 23.29 -17.63 14.38
C GLY A 10 21.79 -17.43 14.63
N MET A 11 21.42 -16.27 15.18
CA MET A 11 20.01 -15.88 15.37
C MET A 11 19.26 -15.80 14.04
N MET A 12 19.82 -15.10 13.03
CA MET A 12 19.24 -14.98 11.70
C MET A 12 19.06 -16.35 11.04
N LYS A 13 20.07 -17.24 11.13
CA LYS A 13 19.97 -18.62 10.63
C LYS A 13 18.73 -19.33 11.20
N MET A 14 18.54 -19.24 12.51
CA MET A 14 17.45 -19.96 13.17
C MET A 14 16.08 -19.34 12.90
N ILE A 15 15.96 -18.01 12.83
CA ILE A 15 14.72 -17.33 12.43
C ILE A 15 14.32 -17.73 11.01
N LEU A 16 15.26 -17.73 10.07
CA LEU A 16 14.99 -18.16 8.69
C LEU A 16 14.61 -19.66 8.64
N ALA A 17 15.29 -20.51 9.41
CA ALA A 17 14.96 -21.93 9.50
C ALA A 17 13.55 -22.18 10.04
N MET A 18 13.09 -21.40 11.03
CA MET A 18 11.72 -21.45 11.54
C MET A 18 10.72 -21.03 10.47
N ARG A 19 10.93 -19.88 9.80
CA ARG A 19 10.05 -19.37 8.75
C ARG A 19 9.92 -20.33 7.56
N GLN A 20 10.98 -21.08 7.24
CA GLN A 20 11.03 -22.03 6.13
C GLN A 20 10.73 -23.47 6.57
N GLY A 21 10.44 -23.71 7.85
CA GLY A 21 10.18 -25.05 8.39
C GLY A 21 11.31 -26.07 8.13
N THR A 22 12.56 -25.61 7.98
CA THR A 22 13.69 -26.45 7.54
C THR A 22 14.98 -26.06 8.25
N LEU A 23 15.68 -27.05 8.81
CA LEU A 23 17.01 -26.89 9.39
C LEU A 23 18.08 -26.98 8.29
N PRO A 24 18.86 -25.91 8.04
CA PRO A 24 19.90 -25.94 7.02
C PRO A 24 21.11 -26.75 7.49
N LYS A 25 21.74 -27.47 6.55
CA LYS A 25 22.93 -28.28 6.83
C LYS A 25 24.10 -27.47 7.37
N SER A 26 24.84 -28.07 8.29
CA SER A 26 26.16 -27.60 8.70
C SER A 26 27.21 -28.14 7.73
N LEU A 27 28.01 -27.24 7.17
CA LEU A 27 29.01 -27.58 6.16
C LEU A 27 30.28 -28.19 6.79
N HIS A 28 31.05 -28.88 5.95
CA HIS A 28 32.36 -29.46 6.29
C HIS A 28 32.34 -30.52 7.41
N ILE A 29 31.21 -31.18 7.63
CA ILE A 29 31.09 -32.35 8.51
C ILE A 29 31.20 -33.62 7.65
N SER A 30 32.42 -34.10 7.41
CA SER A 30 32.65 -35.40 6.77
C SER A 30 32.55 -36.57 7.76
N ARG A 31 33.01 -36.35 8.99
CA ARG A 31 32.90 -37.27 10.12
C ARG A 31 32.74 -36.47 11.43
N PRO A 32 31.88 -36.86 12.37
CA PRO A 32 31.83 -36.24 13.70
C PRO A 32 33.18 -36.33 14.41
N THR A 33 33.52 -35.32 15.22
CA THR A 33 34.77 -35.32 16.00
C THR A 33 34.78 -36.45 17.03
N SER A 34 35.94 -37.10 17.23
CA SER A 34 36.11 -38.19 18.19
C SER A 34 36.24 -37.74 19.65
N VAL A 35 36.34 -36.43 19.90
CA VAL A 35 36.46 -35.88 21.27
C VAL A 35 35.11 -35.74 21.99
N VAL A 36 34.00 -36.00 21.29
CA VAL A 36 32.63 -35.95 21.83
C VAL A 36 32.01 -37.34 21.70
N ASP A 37 31.36 -37.80 22.77
CA ASP A 37 30.54 -39.02 22.72
C ASP A 37 29.14 -38.72 22.15
N TRP A 38 28.94 -39.09 20.89
CA TRP A 38 27.68 -38.92 20.18
C TRP A 38 26.67 -40.05 20.43
N SER A 39 27.07 -41.14 21.11
CA SER A 39 26.24 -42.34 21.27
C SER A 39 25.09 -42.17 22.27
N SER A 40 25.16 -41.14 23.13
CA SER A 40 24.12 -40.77 24.11
C SER A 40 22.78 -40.36 23.48
N GLY A 41 22.75 -40.03 22.18
CA GLY A 41 21.52 -39.79 21.41
C GLY A 41 20.80 -38.46 21.67
N ALA A 42 21.21 -37.68 22.67
CA ALA A 42 20.56 -36.41 23.02
C ALA A 42 20.84 -35.26 22.04
N VAL A 43 21.89 -35.36 21.22
CA VAL A 43 22.30 -34.33 20.25
C VAL A 43 22.70 -34.99 18.93
N ARG A 44 22.22 -34.43 17.80
CA ARG A 44 22.54 -34.90 16.45
C ARG A 44 23.03 -33.73 15.58
N LEU A 45 24.08 -33.97 14.80
CA LEU A 45 24.56 -33.02 13.81
C LEU A 45 23.61 -32.97 12.61
N VAL A 46 23.28 -31.76 12.15
CA VAL A 46 22.48 -31.54 10.93
C VAL A 46 23.42 -31.55 9.72
N THR A 47 23.76 -32.73 9.21
CA THR A 47 24.68 -32.91 8.06
C THR A 47 24.01 -32.69 6.71
N GLU A 48 22.67 -32.73 6.68
CA GLU A 48 21.83 -32.56 5.50
C GLU A 48 20.68 -31.59 5.82
N SER A 49 20.15 -30.92 4.79
CA SER A 49 19.00 -30.04 4.96
C SER A 49 17.80 -30.89 5.40
N THR A 50 17.27 -30.62 6.58
CA THR A 50 16.29 -31.51 7.23
C THR A 50 15.02 -30.74 7.54
N PRO A 51 13.82 -31.24 7.17
CA PRO A 51 12.56 -30.66 7.61
C PRO A 51 12.53 -30.50 9.13
N TRP A 52 12.04 -29.36 9.62
CA TRP A 52 11.87 -29.14 11.05
C TRP A 52 10.58 -29.83 11.50
N PRO A 53 10.65 -30.85 12.37
CA PRO A 53 9.47 -31.64 12.75
C PRO A 53 8.36 -30.79 13.35
N GLU A 54 7.14 -31.06 12.90
CA GLU A 54 5.93 -30.51 13.53
C GLU A 54 5.54 -31.40 14.71
N THR A 55 5.42 -30.79 15.88
CA THR A 55 5.19 -31.52 17.15
C THR A 55 3.94 -31.05 17.89
N GLY A 56 3.13 -30.20 17.26
CA GLY A 56 2.00 -29.52 17.90
C GLY A 56 2.42 -28.45 18.92
N ARG A 57 3.70 -28.07 18.94
CA ARG A 57 4.26 -27.01 19.77
C ARG A 57 5.06 -26.04 18.90
N PRO A 58 5.18 -24.75 19.30
CA PRO A 58 6.04 -23.80 18.61
C PRO A 58 7.46 -24.33 18.49
N ARG A 59 8.07 -24.15 17.31
CA ARG A 59 9.49 -24.49 17.11
C ARG A 59 10.34 -23.64 18.05
N ARG A 60 11.31 -24.26 18.71
CA ARG A 60 12.25 -23.59 19.62
C ARG A 60 13.69 -23.92 19.29
N ALA A 61 14.58 -22.95 19.41
CA ALA A 61 16.01 -23.14 19.21
C ALA A 61 16.86 -22.36 20.21
N GLY A 62 17.95 -22.98 20.65
CA GLY A 62 19.01 -22.28 21.38
C GLY A 62 20.07 -21.73 20.43
N VAL A 63 20.52 -20.50 20.67
CA VAL A 63 21.66 -19.89 19.99
C VAL A 63 22.70 -19.53 21.04
N SER A 64 23.88 -20.17 20.97
CA SER A 64 25.01 -19.93 21.87
C SER A 64 26.12 -19.16 21.17
N SER A 65 26.75 -18.22 21.88
CA SER A 65 27.94 -17.51 21.43
C SER A 65 28.95 -17.39 22.58
N PHE A 66 30.20 -17.77 22.32
CA PHE A 66 31.26 -17.83 23.32
C PHE A 66 32.42 -16.95 22.87
N GLY A 67 32.63 -15.83 23.58
CA GLY A 67 33.68 -14.88 23.28
C GLY A 67 35.04 -15.33 23.81
N ILE A 68 36.11 -14.90 23.15
CA ILE A 68 37.49 -15.22 23.57
C ILE A 68 37.86 -14.68 24.95
N SER A 69 37.18 -13.62 25.41
CA SER A 69 37.30 -13.10 26.78
C SER A 69 36.73 -14.03 27.86
N GLY A 70 36.02 -15.09 27.47
CA GLY A 70 35.27 -15.97 28.37
C GLY A 70 33.81 -15.54 28.60
N THR A 71 33.37 -14.43 28.01
CA THR A 71 31.96 -14.00 28.09
C THR A 71 31.08 -14.87 27.19
N ASN A 72 30.01 -15.43 27.76
CA ASN A 72 29.09 -16.33 27.07
C ASN A 72 27.71 -15.68 26.96
N GLY A 73 27.07 -15.82 25.80
CA GLY A 73 25.68 -15.46 25.56
C GLY A 73 24.88 -16.66 25.08
N HIS A 74 23.67 -16.83 25.61
CA HIS A 74 22.73 -17.86 25.16
C HIS A 74 21.33 -17.26 25.01
N LEU A 75 20.71 -17.50 23.86
CA LEU A 75 19.35 -17.05 23.55
C LEU A 75 18.47 -18.25 23.25
N ILE A 76 17.22 -18.20 23.72
CA ILE A 76 16.17 -19.12 23.31
C ILE A 76 15.25 -18.36 22.37
N LEU A 77 15.05 -18.90 21.16
CA LEU A 77 14.13 -18.40 20.17
C LEU A 77 12.91 -19.31 20.12
N GLU A 78 11.74 -18.71 19.94
CA GLU A 78 10.47 -19.39 19.73
C GLU A 78 9.81 -18.85 18.46
N GLU A 79 9.17 -19.75 17.71
CA GLU A 79 8.34 -19.41 16.56
C GLU A 79 7.20 -18.47 16.95
N ALA A 80 6.96 -17.44 16.12
CA ALA A 80 5.88 -16.50 16.35
C ALA A 80 4.52 -17.21 16.32
N PRO A 81 3.53 -16.78 17.12
CA PRO A 81 2.17 -17.29 17.00
C PRO A 81 1.63 -17.02 15.59
N ALA A 82 0.70 -17.87 15.14
CA ALA A 82 -0.03 -17.60 13.92
C ALA A 82 -0.78 -16.26 14.08
N PRO A 83 -0.79 -15.41 13.05
CA PRO A 83 -1.55 -14.16 13.10
C PRO A 83 -3.05 -14.48 13.31
N GLU A 84 -3.67 -13.77 14.24
CA GLU A 84 -5.11 -13.85 14.46
C GLU A 84 -5.83 -13.19 13.26
N PRO A 85 -6.96 -13.76 12.80
CA PRO A 85 -7.77 -13.10 11.79
C PRO A 85 -8.27 -11.76 12.33
N ALA A 86 -8.19 -10.70 11.51
CA ALA A 86 -8.71 -9.40 11.87
C ALA A 86 -10.23 -9.49 12.11
N GLU A 87 -10.72 -8.86 13.18
CA GLU A 87 -12.15 -8.72 13.44
C GLU A 87 -12.73 -7.65 12.51
N ASP A 88 -13.84 -7.94 11.84
CA ASP A 88 -14.55 -6.99 10.99
C ASP A 88 -15.23 -5.92 11.86
N GLU A 89 -14.69 -4.70 11.89
CA GLU A 89 -15.37 -3.54 12.49
C GLU A 89 -16.55 -3.08 11.61
N PRO A 90 -17.63 -2.56 12.22
CA PRO A 90 -18.78 -2.05 11.46
C PRO A 90 -18.39 -0.85 10.60
N ALA A 91 -18.69 -0.93 9.30
CA ALA A 91 -18.37 0.11 8.33
C ALA A 91 -19.11 1.43 8.60
N ASP A 92 -18.38 2.54 8.63
CA ASP A 92 -18.93 3.90 8.61
C ASP A 92 -19.42 4.25 7.19
N PRO A 93 -20.67 4.69 7.00
CA PRO A 93 -21.23 5.04 5.69
C PRO A 93 -20.50 6.18 4.94
N PHE A 94 -19.65 6.96 5.61
CA PHE A 94 -18.83 8.01 5.01
C PHE A 94 -17.37 7.61 4.79
N THR A 95 -17.03 6.35 5.03
CA THR A 95 -15.72 5.80 4.68
C THR A 95 -15.80 5.17 3.29
N GLU A 96 -14.78 5.39 2.46
CA GLU A 96 -14.71 4.66 1.19
C GLU A 96 -14.62 3.16 1.48
N PRO A 97 -15.36 2.31 0.73
CA PRO A 97 -15.33 0.88 0.93
C PRO A 97 -13.88 0.39 0.83
N ALA A 98 -13.52 -0.56 1.69
CA ALA A 98 -12.24 -1.26 1.59
C ALA A 98 -12.09 -1.74 0.15
N ALA A 99 -10.97 -1.35 -0.48
CA ALA A 99 -10.72 -1.58 -1.88
C ALA A 99 -10.85 -3.09 -2.21
N ASP A 100 -11.79 -3.47 -3.06
CA ASP A 100 -11.84 -4.80 -3.67
C ASP A 100 -10.76 -4.90 -4.76
N ASP A 101 -10.23 -6.08 -5.04
CA ASP A 101 -9.30 -6.35 -6.15
C ASP A 101 -10.01 -6.29 -7.53
N SER A 102 -11.18 -5.67 -7.63
CA SER A 102 -11.89 -5.47 -8.90
C SER A 102 -11.01 -4.68 -9.88
N ALA A 103 -10.91 -5.23 -11.10
CA ALA A 103 -10.06 -4.71 -12.17
C ALA A 103 -10.42 -3.29 -12.65
N ASP A 104 -11.57 -2.75 -12.25
CA ASP A 104 -12.04 -1.43 -12.67
C ASP A 104 -11.60 -0.29 -11.73
N THR A 105 -11.12 -0.61 -10.53
CA THR A 105 -10.76 0.45 -9.58
C THR A 105 -9.33 0.93 -9.82
N VAL A 106 -9.17 2.24 -10.01
CA VAL A 106 -7.84 2.84 -10.16
C VAL A 106 -7.02 2.67 -8.87
N ARG A 107 -5.77 2.28 -9.03
CA ARG A 107 -4.78 2.07 -7.96
C ARG A 107 -3.57 2.95 -8.21
N SER A 108 -2.83 3.25 -7.14
CA SER A 108 -1.60 4.01 -7.22
C SER A 108 -0.45 3.34 -6.49
N TRP A 109 0.71 3.29 -7.14
CA TRP A 109 1.97 2.84 -6.54
C TRP A 109 2.92 4.02 -6.39
N MET A 110 3.24 4.35 -5.14
CA MET A 110 4.17 5.42 -4.81
C MET A 110 5.59 4.89 -4.64
N VAL A 111 6.55 5.52 -5.31
CA VAL A 111 7.98 5.30 -5.11
C VAL A 111 8.64 6.60 -4.68
N SER A 112 9.55 6.54 -3.71
CA SER A 112 10.30 7.71 -3.28
C SER A 112 11.79 7.42 -3.05
N GLY A 113 12.60 8.48 -3.11
CA GLY A 113 14.05 8.40 -2.95
C GLY A 113 14.69 9.76 -2.69
N LYS A 114 16.00 9.76 -2.44
CA LYS A 114 16.79 10.99 -2.23
C LYS A 114 17.20 11.68 -3.54
N SER A 115 17.02 11.02 -4.68
CA SER A 115 17.36 11.53 -6.01
C SER A 115 16.46 10.87 -7.07
N ARG A 116 16.35 11.48 -8.26
CA ARG A 116 15.64 10.87 -9.41
C ARG A 116 16.19 9.48 -9.74
N ALA A 117 17.53 9.33 -9.74
CA ALA A 117 18.18 8.05 -10.01
C ALA A 117 17.78 6.98 -8.97
N ALA A 118 17.75 7.33 -7.68
CA ALA A 118 17.32 6.40 -6.63
C ALA A 118 15.83 6.01 -6.76
N VAL A 119 14.98 6.93 -7.20
CA VAL A 119 13.56 6.63 -7.52
C VAL A 119 13.47 5.63 -8.67
N GLY A 120 14.23 5.83 -9.76
CA GLY A 120 14.27 4.91 -10.90
C GLY A 120 14.79 3.51 -10.52
N GLU A 121 15.88 3.44 -9.75
CA GLU A 121 16.39 2.16 -9.24
C GLU A 121 15.38 1.44 -8.34
N GLN A 122 14.68 2.19 -7.48
CA GLN A 122 13.65 1.62 -6.61
C GLN A 122 12.44 1.13 -7.42
N ALA A 123 12.06 1.84 -8.48
CA ALA A 123 11.01 1.42 -9.40
C ALA A 123 11.37 0.09 -10.09
N ALA A 124 12.61 -0.04 -10.59
CA ALA A 124 13.10 -1.28 -11.19
C ALA A 124 13.09 -2.46 -10.19
N ARG A 125 13.54 -2.23 -8.96
CA ARG A 125 13.52 -3.26 -7.89
C ARG A 125 12.11 -3.67 -7.51
N LEU A 126 11.19 -2.71 -7.42
CA LEU A 126 9.79 -2.96 -7.14
C LEU A 126 9.16 -3.79 -8.27
N ALA A 127 9.33 -3.39 -9.52
CA ALA A 127 8.78 -4.11 -10.67
C ALA A 127 9.33 -5.55 -10.75
N ALA A 128 10.63 -5.74 -10.51
CA ALA A 128 11.24 -7.07 -10.45
C ALA A 128 10.68 -7.92 -9.29
N SER A 129 10.49 -7.32 -8.11
CA SER A 129 9.92 -8.00 -6.94
C SER A 129 8.48 -8.43 -7.18
N VAL A 130 7.65 -7.54 -7.74
CA VAL A 130 6.25 -7.83 -8.04
C VAL A 130 6.15 -8.95 -9.06
N ARG A 131 6.92 -8.90 -10.15
CA ARG A 131 6.97 -9.98 -11.18
C ARG A 131 7.42 -11.33 -10.63
N ALA A 132 8.22 -11.34 -9.57
CA ALA A 132 8.71 -12.56 -8.94
C ALA A 132 7.78 -13.08 -7.82
N SER A 133 6.62 -12.45 -7.62
CA SER A 133 5.67 -12.76 -6.56
C SER A 133 4.25 -12.84 -7.11
N ASP A 134 3.36 -13.50 -6.37
CA ASP A 134 1.91 -13.47 -6.62
C ASP A 134 1.21 -12.43 -5.73
N ALA A 135 1.91 -11.35 -5.35
CA ALA A 135 1.36 -10.31 -4.49
C ALA A 135 0.22 -9.55 -5.19
N SER A 136 -0.89 -9.30 -4.48
CA SER A 136 -1.99 -8.51 -5.03
C SER A 136 -1.56 -7.07 -5.27
N VAL A 137 -2.22 -6.42 -6.23
CA VAL A 137 -1.96 -5.00 -6.54
C VAL A 137 -2.22 -4.12 -5.32
N LEU A 138 -3.25 -4.46 -4.54
CA LEU A 138 -3.63 -3.74 -3.34
C LEU A 138 -2.63 -3.92 -2.20
N ASP A 139 -2.11 -5.13 -1.97
CA ASP A 139 -1.10 -5.38 -0.95
C ASP A 139 0.18 -4.60 -1.24
N VAL A 140 0.57 -4.53 -2.52
CA VAL A 140 1.70 -3.71 -2.96
C VAL A 140 1.44 -2.24 -2.69
N ALA A 141 0.27 -1.71 -3.08
CA ALA A 141 -0.10 -0.32 -2.83
C ALA A 141 -0.09 0.02 -1.33
N HIS A 142 -0.71 -0.83 -0.52
CA HIS A 142 -0.74 -0.70 0.94
C HIS A 142 0.68 -0.68 1.52
N ALA A 143 1.51 -1.67 1.17
CA ALA A 143 2.86 -1.77 1.68
C ALA A 143 3.72 -0.54 1.30
N LEU A 144 3.53 0.04 0.11
CA LEU A 144 4.26 1.24 -0.32
C LEU A 144 3.94 2.47 0.52
N VAL A 145 2.75 2.55 1.12
CA VAL A 145 2.33 3.69 1.95
C VAL A 145 2.53 3.42 3.44
N SER A 146 2.26 2.20 3.92
CA SER A 146 2.28 1.87 5.36
C SER A 146 3.64 1.42 5.88
N SER A 147 4.52 0.89 5.00
CA SER A 147 5.77 0.24 5.42
C SER A 147 7.04 0.86 4.82
N ARG A 148 6.91 2.01 4.14
CA ARG A 148 8.03 2.73 3.51
C ARG A 148 8.13 4.14 4.05
N VAL A 149 9.36 4.62 4.16
CA VAL A 149 9.63 6.02 4.50
C VAL A 149 9.43 6.87 3.25
N ALA A 150 8.54 7.85 3.32
CA ALA A 150 8.36 8.83 2.25
C ALA A 150 9.54 9.81 2.21
N MET A 151 10.26 9.85 1.08
CA MET A 151 11.36 10.79 0.83
C MET A 151 10.93 11.95 -0.08
N ASP A 152 11.81 12.93 -0.28
CA ASP A 152 11.47 14.19 -0.96
C ASP A 152 11.21 14.04 -2.45
N ARG A 153 11.95 13.18 -3.16
CA ARG A 153 11.69 12.87 -4.57
C ARG A 153 10.69 11.73 -4.63
N ARG A 154 9.54 11.97 -5.27
CA ARG A 154 8.42 11.05 -5.31
C ARG A 154 7.96 10.85 -6.74
N ALA A 155 7.49 9.65 -7.02
CA ALA A 155 6.77 9.31 -8.22
C ALA A 155 5.54 8.50 -7.83
N VAL A 156 4.44 8.74 -8.54
CA VAL A 156 3.20 7.98 -8.39
C VAL A 156 2.86 7.41 -9.77
N VAL A 157 2.72 6.08 -9.83
CA VAL A 157 2.20 5.39 -11.00
C VAL A 157 0.73 5.08 -10.75
N VAL A 158 -0.13 5.38 -11.71
CA VAL A 158 -1.58 5.19 -11.62
C VAL A 158 -2.05 4.21 -12.70
N GLY A 159 -2.82 3.20 -12.32
CA GLY A 159 -3.31 2.17 -13.25
C GLY A 159 -4.48 1.38 -12.66
N ARG A 160 -5.21 0.67 -13.51
CA ARG A 160 -6.37 -0.16 -13.13
C ARG A 160 -5.99 -1.59 -12.80
N ASP A 161 -4.86 -2.05 -13.33
CA ASP A 161 -4.36 -3.41 -13.12
C ASP A 161 -2.84 -3.44 -12.93
N GLY A 162 -2.33 -4.63 -12.61
CA GLY A 162 -0.90 -4.84 -12.40
C GLY A 162 -0.05 -4.61 -13.66
N GLU A 163 -0.60 -4.82 -14.86
CA GLU A 163 0.13 -4.60 -16.12
C GLU A 163 0.37 -3.11 -16.36
N GLU A 164 -0.67 -2.28 -16.21
CA GLU A 164 -0.59 -0.83 -16.33
C GLU A 164 0.38 -0.23 -15.31
N LEU A 165 0.35 -0.72 -14.07
CA LEU A 165 1.23 -0.26 -12.99
C LEU A 165 2.68 -0.69 -13.21
N LEU A 166 2.93 -1.94 -13.65
CA LEU A 166 4.27 -2.42 -13.99
C LEU A 166 4.86 -1.64 -15.18
N ALA A 167 4.05 -1.35 -16.21
CA ALA A 167 4.48 -0.54 -17.34
C ALA A 167 4.89 0.88 -16.92
N GLY A 168 4.15 1.49 -15.98
CA GLY A 168 4.53 2.80 -15.44
C GLY A 168 5.79 2.76 -14.57
N LEU A 169 6.03 1.68 -13.82
CA LEU A 169 7.29 1.48 -13.09
C LEU A 169 8.48 1.29 -14.03
N ASP A 170 8.32 0.54 -15.12
CA ASP A 170 9.36 0.37 -16.11
C ASP A 170 9.70 1.69 -16.81
N ALA A 171 8.69 2.48 -17.19
CA ALA A 171 8.89 3.82 -17.75
C ALA A 171 9.63 4.73 -16.77
N LEU A 172 9.25 4.72 -15.48
CA LEU A 172 9.94 5.46 -14.42
C LEU A 172 11.41 5.01 -14.26
N ALA A 173 11.68 3.70 -14.31
CA ALA A 173 13.02 3.15 -14.23
C ALA A 173 13.89 3.53 -15.43
N ALA A 174 13.31 3.56 -16.63
CA ALA A 174 13.97 3.99 -17.87
C ALA A 174 14.12 5.52 -17.97
N GLY A 175 13.39 6.28 -17.15
CA GLY A 175 13.34 7.74 -17.23
C GLY A 175 12.51 8.25 -18.42
N GLU A 176 11.58 7.43 -18.91
CA GLU A 176 10.71 7.72 -20.04
C GLU A 176 9.39 8.35 -19.58
N PRO A 177 8.79 9.26 -20.38
CA PRO A 177 7.49 9.84 -20.07
C PRO A 177 6.38 8.78 -20.18
N SER A 178 5.39 8.85 -19.30
CA SER A 178 4.20 8.01 -19.35
C SER A 178 2.97 8.80 -18.88
N PRO A 179 1.80 8.63 -19.53
CA PRO A 179 0.56 9.28 -19.08
C PRO A 179 0.10 8.79 -17.70
N ARG A 180 0.67 7.67 -17.22
CA ARG A 180 0.37 7.05 -15.92
C ARG A 180 1.33 7.45 -14.82
N LEU A 181 2.35 8.24 -15.16
CA LEU A 181 3.45 8.56 -14.26
C LEU A 181 3.41 10.06 -13.92
N VAL A 182 3.33 10.34 -12.62
CA VAL A 182 3.49 11.69 -12.08
C VAL A 182 4.74 11.72 -11.21
N GLU A 183 5.71 12.55 -11.57
CA GLU A 183 6.92 12.79 -10.78
C GLU A 183 6.86 14.15 -10.09
N GLY A 184 7.41 14.23 -8.88
CA GLY A 184 7.45 15.46 -8.10
C GLY A 184 8.56 15.48 -7.07
N SER A 185 8.77 16.67 -6.50
CA SER A 185 9.61 16.86 -5.33
C SER A 185 8.81 17.63 -4.30
N VAL A 186 8.95 17.24 -3.04
CA VAL A 186 8.44 18.06 -1.93
C VAL A 186 9.23 19.37 -1.91
N GLY A 187 8.52 20.49 -1.89
CA GLY A 187 9.08 21.85 -1.77
C GLY A 187 8.86 22.45 -0.38
N ASP A 188 9.48 23.60 -0.15
CA ASP A 188 9.30 24.39 1.07
C ASP A 188 7.84 24.85 1.22
N GLY A 189 7.28 24.73 2.43
CA GLY A 189 5.88 25.08 2.70
C GLY A 189 4.86 24.00 2.30
N SER A 190 5.31 22.78 1.97
CA SER A 190 4.43 21.62 1.78
C SER A 190 3.52 21.37 2.99
N GLY A 191 2.29 20.92 2.72
CA GLY A 191 1.30 20.55 3.75
C GLY A 191 0.24 21.61 4.07
N LYS A 192 0.33 22.84 3.52
CA LYS A 192 -0.77 23.81 3.58
C LYS A 192 -1.63 23.67 2.33
N VAL A 193 -2.87 23.20 2.50
CA VAL A 193 -3.82 22.99 1.41
C VAL A 193 -4.84 24.13 1.40
N ALA A 194 -5.14 24.66 0.21
CA ALA A 194 -6.28 25.53 -0.02
C ALA A 194 -7.20 24.88 -1.05
N PHE A 195 -8.50 24.82 -0.77
CA PHE A 195 -9.48 24.39 -1.77
C PHE A 195 -9.94 25.60 -2.59
N VAL A 196 -9.87 25.47 -3.90
CA VAL A 196 -10.24 26.52 -4.86
C VAL A 196 -11.49 26.08 -5.60
N PHE A 197 -12.56 26.87 -5.48
CA PHE A 197 -13.89 26.60 -6.01
C PHE A 197 -14.18 27.56 -7.17
N PRO A 198 -13.79 27.23 -8.41
CA PRO A 198 -13.99 28.12 -9.54
C PRO A 198 -15.48 28.36 -9.82
N GLY A 199 -15.79 29.50 -10.43
CA GLY A 199 -17.13 29.77 -10.95
C GLY A 199 -17.46 28.96 -12.20
N GLN A 200 -18.42 29.46 -12.99
CA GLN A 200 -18.86 28.83 -14.23
C GLN A 200 -17.73 28.81 -15.29
N GLY A 201 -17.66 27.71 -16.06
CA GLY A 201 -16.70 27.53 -17.16
C GLY A 201 -16.03 26.15 -17.21
N SER A 202 -16.05 25.41 -16.10
CA SER A 202 -15.46 24.07 -15.97
C SER A 202 -16.44 22.93 -16.23
N GLN A 203 -17.73 23.22 -16.44
CA GLN A 203 -18.75 22.20 -16.63
C GLN A 203 -18.60 21.43 -17.95
N TRP A 204 -18.92 20.15 -17.91
CA TRP A 204 -19.07 19.31 -19.10
C TRP A 204 -20.11 18.21 -18.85
N VAL A 205 -20.71 17.69 -19.92
CA VAL A 205 -21.77 16.67 -19.82
C VAL A 205 -21.17 15.35 -19.34
N GLY A 206 -21.68 14.82 -18.23
CA GLY A 206 -21.20 13.58 -17.62
C GLY A 206 -20.14 13.75 -16.53
N MET A 207 -19.84 14.99 -16.11
CA MET A 207 -18.71 15.29 -15.21
C MET A 207 -18.70 14.61 -13.84
N ALA A 208 -19.82 14.07 -13.41
CA ALA A 208 -20.00 13.44 -12.11
C ALA A 208 -20.39 11.96 -12.19
N VAL A 209 -20.69 11.45 -13.40
CA VAL A 209 -21.38 10.15 -13.56
C VAL A 209 -20.57 9.00 -13.01
N GLU A 210 -19.27 8.95 -13.32
CA GLU A 210 -18.41 7.88 -12.82
C GLU A 210 -18.29 7.93 -11.29
N LEU A 211 -18.12 9.12 -10.70
CA LEU A 211 -18.01 9.30 -9.24
C LEU A 211 -19.32 9.01 -8.50
N LEU A 212 -20.47 9.24 -9.12
CA LEU A 212 -21.77 8.83 -8.56
C LEU A 212 -21.88 7.30 -8.41
N GLY A 213 -21.23 6.55 -9.30
CA GLY A 213 -21.20 5.09 -9.24
C GLY A 213 -20.05 4.51 -8.40
N SER A 214 -18.90 5.19 -8.36
CA SER A 214 -17.66 4.64 -7.78
C SER A 214 -17.28 5.19 -6.40
N SER A 215 -17.77 6.36 -5.99
CA SER A 215 -17.46 6.97 -4.69
C SER A 215 -18.72 7.18 -3.86
N PRO A 216 -18.94 6.35 -2.81
CA PRO A 216 -20.08 6.52 -1.91
C PRO A 216 -20.08 7.88 -1.18
N VAL A 217 -18.90 8.42 -0.87
CA VAL A 217 -18.74 9.75 -0.27
C VAL A 217 -19.26 10.84 -1.22
N PHE A 218 -18.86 10.77 -2.48
CA PHE A 218 -19.34 11.71 -3.51
C PHE A 218 -20.86 11.58 -3.71
N ALA A 219 -21.35 10.35 -3.92
CA ALA A 219 -22.76 10.08 -4.14
C ALA A 219 -23.64 10.52 -2.96
N GLY A 220 -23.20 10.25 -1.72
CA GLY A 220 -23.86 10.68 -0.51
C GLY A 220 -23.96 12.20 -0.41
N ARG A 221 -22.86 12.91 -0.67
CA ARG A 221 -22.87 14.38 -0.64
C ARG A 221 -23.72 14.99 -1.76
N VAL A 222 -23.73 14.40 -2.96
CA VAL A 222 -24.62 14.84 -4.04
C VAL A 222 -26.09 14.64 -3.67
N ALA A 223 -26.44 13.52 -3.03
CA ALA A 223 -27.80 13.25 -2.59
C ALA A 223 -28.28 14.29 -1.55
N GLU A 224 -27.41 14.68 -0.60
CA GLU A 224 -27.71 15.77 0.34
C GLU A 224 -27.93 17.11 -0.39
N CYS A 225 -27.10 17.42 -1.40
CA CYS A 225 -27.25 18.62 -2.21
C CYS A 225 -28.56 18.61 -3.02
N ALA A 226 -28.94 17.45 -3.57
CA ALA A 226 -30.18 17.29 -4.32
C ALA A 226 -31.40 17.57 -3.42
N ALA A 227 -31.43 17.00 -2.22
CA ALA A 227 -32.49 17.25 -1.24
C ALA A 227 -32.55 18.73 -0.79
N ALA A 228 -31.41 19.40 -0.70
CA ALA A 228 -31.35 20.82 -0.34
C ALA A 228 -31.84 21.75 -1.47
N LEU A 229 -31.63 21.37 -2.73
CA LEU A 229 -32.03 22.15 -3.91
C LEU A 229 -33.50 21.93 -4.31
N GLU A 230 -34.05 20.74 -4.05
CA GLU A 230 -35.40 20.32 -4.46
C GLU A 230 -36.50 21.38 -4.18
N PRO A 231 -36.54 22.08 -3.03
CA PRO A 231 -37.59 23.09 -2.77
C PRO A 231 -37.48 24.36 -3.63
N PHE A 232 -36.34 24.58 -4.29
CA PHE A 232 -36.00 25.81 -5.01
C PHE A 232 -35.88 25.62 -6.53
N THR A 233 -35.94 24.38 -7.01
CA THR A 233 -35.74 24.04 -8.43
C THR A 233 -36.92 23.27 -9.00
N GLU A 234 -37.23 23.49 -10.28
CA GLU A 234 -38.23 22.71 -11.02
C GLU A 234 -37.60 21.52 -11.78
N TRP A 235 -36.37 21.15 -11.42
CA TRP A 235 -35.57 20.12 -12.09
C TRP A 235 -34.80 19.28 -11.06
N SER A 236 -34.43 18.06 -11.44
CA SER A 236 -33.70 17.08 -10.61
C SER A 236 -32.20 17.19 -10.83
N LEU A 237 -31.43 17.39 -9.75
CA LEU A 237 -29.96 17.38 -9.81
C LEU A 237 -29.40 16.06 -10.33
N LEU A 238 -29.96 14.94 -9.87
CA LEU A 238 -29.51 13.62 -10.29
C LEU A 238 -29.80 13.37 -11.78
N ASP A 239 -30.94 13.84 -12.29
CA ASP A 239 -31.30 13.66 -13.70
C ASP A 239 -30.35 14.46 -14.60
N VAL A 240 -30.02 15.69 -14.20
CA VAL A 240 -29.06 16.54 -14.93
C VAL A 240 -27.67 15.93 -14.92
N LEU A 241 -27.18 15.43 -13.77
CA LEU A 241 -25.86 14.82 -13.67
C LEU A 241 -25.76 13.50 -14.46
N ASN A 242 -26.81 12.68 -14.45
CA ASN A 242 -26.87 11.42 -15.21
C ASN A 242 -27.16 11.62 -16.70
N GLY A 243 -27.45 12.85 -17.13
CA GLY A 243 -27.78 13.14 -18.53
C GLY A 243 -29.05 12.44 -19.01
N VAL A 244 -30.05 12.30 -18.11
CA VAL A 244 -31.35 11.68 -18.45
C VAL A 244 -32.00 12.47 -19.58
N GLU A 245 -32.58 11.76 -20.55
CA GLU A 245 -33.28 12.40 -21.67
C GLU A 245 -34.40 13.32 -21.14
N GLY A 246 -34.38 14.59 -21.57
CA GLY A 246 -35.32 15.62 -21.09
C GLY A 246 -34.91 16.35 -19.81
N ALA A 247 -33.77 16.01 -19.21
CA ALA A 247 -33.21 16.78 -18.09
C ALA A 247 -32.88 18.22 -18.48
N ALA A 248 -32.85 19.10 -17.47
CA ALA A 248 -32.56 20.51 -17.69
C ALA A 248 -31.14 20.73 -18.25
N SER A 249 -31.02 21.60 -19.26
CA SER A 249 -29.73 21.85 -19.93
C SER A 249 -28.73 22.59 -19.05
N LEU A 250 -27.47 22.15 -19.05
CA LEU A 250 -26.33 22.85 -18.44
C LEU A 250 -25.99 24.19 -19.13
N GLU A 251 -26.65 24.53 -20.24
CA GLU A 251 -26.54 25.86 -20.86
C GLU A 251 -27.33 26.94 -20.10
N ARG A 252 -28.31 26.52 -19.27
CA ARG A 252 -29.09 27.42 -18.42
C ARG A 252 -28.32 27.79 -17.17
N VAL A 253 -28.17 29.09 -16.93
CA VAL A 253 -27.42 29.61 -15.77
C VAL A 253 -28.03 29.15 -14.43
N ASP A 254 -29.36 29.10 -14.35
CA ASP A 254 -30.13 28.64 -13.19
C ASP A 254 -30.03 27.13 -12.94
N VAL A 255 -29.43 26.36 -13.87
CA VAL A 255 -29.14 24.94 -13.73
C VAL A 255 -27.65 24.72 -13.46
N VAL A 256 -26.78 25.32 -14.27
CA VAL A 256 -25.34 25.07 -14.21
C VAL A 256 -24.71 25.54 -12.89
N GLN A 257 -25.16 26.67 -12.33
CA GLN A 257 -24.57 27.19 -11.09
C GLN A 257 -24.88 26.27 -9.89
N PRO A 258 -26.14 25.86 -9.63
CA PRO A 258 -26.41 24.89 -8.56
C PRO A 258 -25.77 23.53 -8.80
N VAL A 259 -25.71 23.05 -10.05
CA VAL A 259 -25.04 21.78 -10.39
C VAL A 259 -23.54 21.84 -10.08
N LEU A 260 -22.86 22.91 -10.52
CA LEU A 260 -21.43 23.10 -10.23
C LEU A 260 -21.17 23.23 -8.74
N TRP A 261 -22.00 23.96 -8.01
CA TRP A 261 -21.92 24.04 -6.55
C TRP A 261 -21.97 22.65 -5.92
N ALA A 262 -23.00 21.85 -6.25
CA ALA A 262 -23.18 20.51 -5.70
C ALA A 262 -21.99 19.59 -6.02
N VAL A 263 -21.48 19.63 -7.27
CA VAL A 263 -20.30 18.85 -7.66
C VAL A 263 -19.05 19.29 -6.90
N MET A 264 -18.79 20.58 -6.80
CA MET A 264 -17.57 21.06 -6.13
C MET A 264 -17.57 20.78 -4.63
N VAL A 265 -18.69 20.96 -3.93
CA VAL A 265 -18.78 20.61 -2.50
C VAL A 265 -18.69 19.10 -2.29
N SER A 266 -19.20 18.29 -3.23
CA SER A 266 -19.05 16.83 -3.18
C SER A 266 -17.62 16.37 -3.42
N LEU A 267 -16.89 16.99 -4.35
CA LEU A 267 -15.45 16.76 -4.55
C LEU A 267 -14.63 17.15 -3.32
N ALA A 268 -14.98 18.25 -2.65
CA ALA A 268 -14.32 18.66 -1.42
C ALA A 268 -14.42 17.59 -0.33
N GLU A 269 -15.55 16.90 -0.24
CA GLU A 269 -15.75 15.84 0.74
C GLU A 269 -14.99 14.55 0.39
N VAL A 270 -14.87 14.22 -0.90
CA VAL A 270 -13.97 13.14 -1.34
C VAL A 270 -12.53 13.41 -0.90
N TRP A 271 -12.04 14.64 -1.09
CA TRP A 271 -10.70 15.00 -0.61
C TRP A 271 -10.55 14.88 0.90
N ARG A 272 -11.56 15.32 1.67
CA ARG A 272 -11.55 15.24 3.14
C ARG A 272 -11.61 13.79 3.64
N ALA A 273 -12.35 12.91 2.96
CA ALA A 273 -12.38 11.47 3.26
C ALA A 273 -10.99 10.81 3.08
N GLN A 274 -10.14 11.35 2.21
CA GLN A 274 -8.73 10.94 2.05
C GLN A 274 -7.78 11.63 3.05
N GLY A 275 -8.32 12.34 4.05
CA GLY A 275 -7.56 13.06 5.07
C GLY A 275 -6.98 14.42 4.61
N VAL A 276 -7.38 14.91 3.43
CA VAL A 276 -6.92 16.21 2.92
C VAL A 276 -7.84 17.31 3.43
N GLU A 277 -7.43 17.97 4.53
CA GLU A 277 -8.18 19.07 5.12
C GLU A 277 -7.66 20.44 4.62
N PRO A 278 -8.55 21.34 4.16
CA PRO A 278 -8.17 22.67 3.72
C PRO A 278 -7.87 23.59 4.91
N GLY A 279 -6.72 24.26 4.88
CA GLY A 279 -6.40 25.38 5.79
C GLY A 279 -6.98 26.72 5.35
N ALA A 280 -7.46 26.80 4.10
CA ALA A 280 -8.13 27.96 3.52
C ALA A 280 -9.05 27.52 2.37
N VAL A 281 -10.04 28.35 2.05
CA VAL A 281 -10.91 28.19 0.88
C VAL A 281 -10.99 29.50 0.10
N ILE A 282 -11.02 29.42 -1.23
CA ILE A 282 -11.18 30.55 -2.16
C ILE A 282 -12.17 30.15 -3.24
N GLY A 283 -13.05 31.06 -3.65
CA GLY A 283 -13.96 30.91 -4.79
C GLY A 283 -14.19 32.24 -5.49
#